data_AF-A0A1I7AVR1-F1
#
_entry.id   AF-A0A1I7AVR1-F1
#
_cell.length_a   1.000
_cell.length_b   1.000
_cell.length_c   1.000
_cell.angle_alpha   90.00
_cell.angle_beta   90.00
_cell.angle_gamma   90.00
#
_symmetry.space_group_name_H-M   'P 1'
#
loop_
_entity.id
_entity.type
_entity.pdbx_description
1 polymer ?
#
loop_
_entity_poly.entity_id
_entity_poly.type
_entity_poly.pdbx_seq_one_letter_code
_entity_poly.pdbx_strand_id
1 'polypeptide(L)'
;MAIRYTLWLDPDDTPRHRAVEADLKRYFIDRFADYPHIRLFGADPYDYDAPFNRLYDVLMARAGEYCEREWRYVPTPEQLNRAFFLAVGHSNKFVRDNDDGDPNRSGP
;
A
#
# COMPACT_ATOMS: atom_id res chain seq x y z
N MET A 1 18.58 -11.48 15.76
CA MET A 1 17.69 -10.50 15.12
C MET A 1 18.00 -9.14 15.74
N ALA A 2 18.58 -8.19 15.00
CA ALA A 2 18.80 -6.84 15.50
C ALA A 2 17.56 -5.99 15.20
N ILE A 3 17.13 -5.14 16.15
CA ILE A 3 16.08 -4.15 15.91
C ILE A 3 16.64 -3.11 14.93
N ARG A 4 16.05 -3.03 13.73
CA ARG A 4 16.51 -2.13 12.66
C ARG A 4 15.52 -1.01 12.31
N TYR A 5 14.28 -1.11 12.77
CA TYR A 5 13.24 -0.16 12.38
C TYR A 5 13.41 1.16 13.11
N THR A 6 13.45 2.26 12.36
CA THR A 6 13.71 3.59 12.92
C THR A 6 12.66 4.00 13.95
N LEU A 7 11.39 3.60 13.75
CA LEU A 7 10.32 3.81 14.75
C LEU A 7 10.64 3.17 16.11
N TRP A 8 11.30 2.01 16.13
CA TRP A 8 11.61 1.31 17.39
C TRP A 8 12.90 1.82 18.03
N LEU A 9 13.83 2.33 17.22
CA LEU A 9 15.07 2.93 17.69
C LEU A 9 14.82 4.33 18.28
N ASP A 10 13.98 5.12 17.61
CA ASP A 10 13.70 6.51 17.94
C ASP A 10 12.18 6.76 18.10
N PRO A 11 11.49 6.10 19.06
CA PRO A 11 10.02 6.13 19.14
C PRO A 11 9.43 7.53 19.36
N ASP A 12 10.19 8.42 19.97
CA ASP A 12 9.74 9.78 20.31
C ASP A 12 9.83 10.76 19.13
N ASP A 13 10.50 10.41 18.03
CA ASP A 13 10.60 11.23 16.80
C ASP A 13 9.31 11.16 15.96
N THR A 14 8.19 11.43 16.63
CA THR A 14 6.84 11.43 16.06
C THR A 14 6.69 12.35 14.84
N PRO A 15 7.35 13.51 14.73
CA PRO A 15 7.27 14.34 13.52
C PRO A 15 7.85 13.63 12.31
N ARG A 16 9.02 12.98 12.44
CA ARG A 16 9.67 12.26 11.36
C ARG A 16 8.86 11.04 10.93
N HIS A 17 8.35 10.25 11.89
CA HIS A 17 7.53 9.07 11.60
C HIS A 17 6.28 9.43 10.77
N ARG A 18 5.60 10.51 11.17
CA ARG A 18 4.41 11.02 10.44
C ARG A 18 4.77 11.54 9.05
N ALA A 19 5.89 12.24 8.92
CA ALA A 19 6.35 12.75 7.63
C ALA A 19 6.66 11.61 6.65
N VAL A 20 7.35 10.57 7.11
CA VAL A 20 7.65 9.37 6.31
C VAL A 20 6.38 8.64 5.90
N GLU A 21 5.41 8.44 6.80
CA GLU A 21 4.14 7.78 6.47
C GLU A 21 3.31 8.57 5.44
N ALA A 22 3.26 9.89 5.57
CA ALA A 22 2.57 10.76 4.61
C ALA A 22 3.24 10.70 3.22
N ASP A 23 4.56 10.70 3.18
CA ASP A 23 5.32 10.61 1.93
C ASP A 23 5.23 9.23 1.29
N LEU A 24 5.28 8.15 2.09
CA LEU A 24 5.03 6.78 1.64
C LEU A 24 3.66 6.64 0.96
N LYS A 25 2.61 7.21 1.56
CA LYS A 25 1.27 7.21 0.95
C LYS A 25 1.30 7.88 -0.43
N ARG A 26 1.97 9.03 -0.57
CA ARG A 26 2.13 9.73 -1.85
C ARG A 26 2.93 8.90 -2.84
N TYR A 27 4.06 8.34 -2.40
CA TYR A 27 4.89 7.44 -3.21
C TYR A 27 4.07 6.30 -3.81
N PHE A 28 3.22 5.64 -3.02
CA PHE A 28 2.36 4.58 -3.54
C PHE A 28 1.33 5.08 -4.55
N ILE A 29 0.64 6.20 -4.28
CA ILE A 29 -0.30 6.80 -5.24
C ILE A 29 0.40 7.10 -6.58
N ASP A 30 1.57 7.72 -6.52
CA ASP A 30 2.34 8.08 -7.71
C ASP A 30 2.77 6.83 -8.48
N ARG A 31 3.17 5.76 -7.77
CA ARG A 31 3.55 4.48 -8.41
C ARG A 31 2.35 3.73 -8.97
N PHE A 32 1.16 3.82 -8.38
CA PHE A 32 -0.04 3.20 -8.95
C PHE A 32 -0.40 3.80 -10.31
N ALA A 33 -0.05 5.06 -10.58
CA ALA A 33 -0.27 5.70 -11.88
C ALA A 33 0.38 4.92 -13.04
N ASP A 34 1.51 4.27 -12.76
CA ASP A 34 2.33 3.52 -13.73
C ASP A 34 1.72 2.16 -14.14
N TYR A 35 0.64 1.72 -13.47
CA TYR A 35 0.01 0.42 -13.70
C TYR A 35 -1.39 0.56 -14.36
N PRO A 36 -1.85 -0.47 -15.09
CA PRO A 36 -3.24 -0.54 -15.53
C PRO A 36 -4.20 -0.60 -14.32
N HIS A 37 -5.50 -0.44 -14.56
CA HIS A 37 -6.49 -0.62 -13.49
C HIS A 37 -6.44 -2.07 -12.97
N ILE A 38 -6.46 -2.21 -11.64
CA ILE A 38 -6.36 -3.50 -10.94
C ILE A 38 -7.70 -3.81 -10.30
N ARG A 39 -8.20 -5.02 -10.55
CA ARG A 39 -9.40 -5.53 -9.89
C ARG A 39 -9.02 -6.14 -8.54
N LEU A 40 -9.73 -5.72 -7.49
CA LEU A 40 -9.48 -6.18 -6.12
C LEU A 40 -10.20 -7.48 -5.76
N PHE A 41 -11.28 -7.81 -6.47
CA PHE A 41 -12.13 -8.97 -6.21
C PHE A 41 -12.24 -9.83 -7.48
N GLY A 42 -12.53 -11.11 -7.32
CA GLY A 42 -12.66 -12.08 -8.42
C GLY A 42 -11.45 -13.02 -8.63
N ALA A 43 -10.31 -12.76 -7.97
CA ALA A 43 -9.19 -13.70 -7.93
C ALA A 43 -9.28 -14.63 -6.71
N ASP A 44 -8.90 -15.89 -6.88
CA ASP A 44 -8.71 -16.84 -5.78
C ASP A 44 -7.76 -16.20 -4.73
N PRO A 45 -8.09 -16.17 -3.42
CA PRO A 45 -7.20 -15.61 -2.39
C PRO A 45 -5.83 -16.29 -2.32
N TYR A 46 -5.67 -17.49 -2.90
CA TYR A 46 -4.40 -18.20 -3.03
C TYR A 46 -3.73 -18.02 -4.40
N ASP A 47 -4.27 -17.18 -5.29
CA ASP A 47 -3.62 -16.81 -6.54
C ASP A 47 -2.53 -15.78 -6.29
N TYR A 48 -1.33 -16.28 -5.97
CA TYR A 48 -0.14 -15.46 -5.78
C TYR A 48 0.30 -14.73 -7.07
N ASP A 49 -0.17 -15.17 -8.24
CA ASP A 49 0.08 -14.52 -9.53
C ASP A 49 -0.98 -13.46 -9.87
N ALA A 50 -1.99 -13.25 -9.02
CA ALA A 50 -2.96 -12.18 -9.19
C ALA A 50 -2.24 -10.83 -9.34
N PRO A 51 -2.68 -9.96 -10.28
CA PRO A 51 -2.01 -8.67 -10.53
C PRO A 51 -1.81 -7.81 -9.27
N PHE A 52 -2.75 -7.88 -8.33
CA PHE A 52 -2.65 -7.20 -7.05
C PHE A 52 -1.51 -7.72 -6.18
N ASN A 53 -1.38 -9.05 -6.04
CA ASN A 53 -0.36 -9.68 -5.19
C ASN A 53 1.04 -9.41 -5.73
N ARG A 54 1.25 -9.57 -7.05
CA ARG A 54 2.51 -9.23 -7.70
C ARG A 54 2.85 -7.75 -7.57
N LEU A 55 1.87 -6.86 -7.68
CA LEU A 55 2.08 -5.43 -7.48
C LEU A 55 2.50 -5.14 -6.03
N TYR A 56 1.77 -5.70 -5.07
CA TYR A 56 2.02 -5.50 -3.64
C TYR A 56 3.45 -5.85 -3.27
N ASP A 57 3.92 -7.06 -3.62
CA ASP A 57 5.27 -7.51 -3.28
C ASP A 57 6.36 -6.57 -3.86
N VAL A 58 6.22 -6.20 -5.13
CA VAL A 58 7.18 -5.33 -5.81
C VAL A 58 7.19 -3.93 -5.21
N LEU A 59 6.02 -3.35 -4.92
CA LEU A 59 5.94 -1.99 -4.39
C LEU A 59 6.37 -1.92 -2.93
N MET A 60 6.11 -2.94 -2.12
CA MET A 60 6.57 -3.00 -0.74
C MET A 60 8.11 -3.01 -0.65
N ALA A 61 8.77 -3.82 -1.49
CA ALA A 61 10.23 -3.85 -1.55
C ALA A 61 10.81 -2.49 -1.98
N ARG A 62 10.28 -1.91 -3.07
CA ARG A 62 10.74 -0.61 -3.58
C ARG A 62 10.47 0.55 -2.61
N ALA A 63 9.36 0.51 -1.88
CA ALA A 63 9.05 1.53 -0.87
C ALA A 63 10.03 1.48 0.31
N GLY A 64 10.43 0.27 0.75
CA GLY A 64 11.50 0.11 1.74
C GLY A 64 12.81 0.73 1.29
N GLU A 65 13.26 0.39 0.07
CA GLU A 65 14.47 0.96 -0.53
C GLU A 65 14.39 2.49 -0.69
N TYR A 66 13.23 3.01 -1.08
CA TYR A 66 12.96 4.43 -1.19
C TYR A 66 13.13 5.15 0.16
N CYS A 67 12.55 4.63 1.25
CA CYS A 67 12.72 5.20 2.58
C CYS A 67 14.17 5.18 3.06
N GLU A 68 14.90 4.10 2.80
CA GLU A 68 16.31 4.02 3.18
C GLU A 68 17.17 5.04 2.42
N ARG A 69 16.86 5.27 1.14
CA ARG A 69 17.60 6.20 0.28
C ARG A 69 17.27 7.66 0.57
N GLU A 70 16.00 8.03 0.55
CA GLU A 70 15.57 9.44 0.66
C GLU A 70 15.52 9.92 2.11
N TRP A 71 15.08 9.06 3.02
CA TRP A 71 14.81 9.45 4.41
C TRP A 71 15.85 8.94 5.40
N ARG A 72 16.80 8.09 4.96
CA ARG A 72 17.68 7.32 5.85
C ARG A 72 16.86 6.64 6.96
N TYR A 73 15.73 6.07 6.56
CA TYR A 73 14.71 5.57 7.46
C TYR A 73 14.35 4.14 7.09
N VAL A 74 14.31 3.24 8.08
CA VAL A 74 13.89 1.85 7.90
C VAL A 74 12.48 1.72 8.46
N PRO A 75 11.44 1.71 7.60
CA PRO A 75 10.07 1.63 8.06
C PRO A 75 9.74 0.24 8.60
N THR A 76 8.79 0.19 9.55
CA THR A 76 8.25 -1.10 9.98
C THR A 76 7.37 -1.71 8.87
N PRO A 77 7.16 -3.03 8.87
CA PRO A 77 6.19 -3.66 7.99
C PRO A 77 4.78 -3.10 8.15
N GLU A 78 4.39 -2.69 9.37
CA GLU A 78 3.09 -2.06 9.62
C GLU A 78 2.98 -0.71 8.91
N GLN A 79 4.00 0.15 9.00
CA GLN A 79 3.96 1.48 8.40
C GLN A 79 3.85 1.39 6.87
N LEU A 80 4.60 0.48 6.27
CA LEU A 80 4.52 0.19 4.84
C LEU A 80 3.11 -0.30 4.44
N ASN A 81 2.59 -1.29 5.15
CA ASN A 81 1.25 -1.85 4.89
C ASN A 81 0.16 -0.80 5.02
N ARG A 82 0.18 -0.04 6.12
CA ARG A 82 -0.80 0.99 6.41
C ARG A 82 -0.78 2.06 5.32
N ALA A 83 0.40 2.55 4.94
CA ALA A 83 0.53 3.54 3.87
C ALA A 83 0.04 2.98 2.52
N PHE A 84 0.37 1.73 2.19
CA PHE A 84 -0.06 1.06 0.96
C PHE A 84 -1.58 0.95 0.88
N PHE A 85 -2.24 0.37 1.89
CA PHE A 85 -3.69 0.17 1.84
C PHE A 85 -4.48 1.48 1.94
N LEU A 86 -3.96 2.48 2.68
CA LEU A 86 -4.52 3.83 2.62
C LEU A 86 -4.38 4.41 1.21
N ALA A 87 -3.25 4.24 0.54
CA ALA A 87 -3.07 4.69 -0.83
C ALA A 87 -4.01 3.98 -1.82
N VAL A 88 -4.20 2.66 -1.67
CA VAL A 88 -5.17 1.87 -2.46
C VAL A 88 -6.57 2.48 -2.35
N GLY A 89 -7.02 2.80 -1.13
CA GLY A 89 -8.34 3.40 -0.91
C GLY A 89 -8.51 4.83 -1.44
N HIS A 90 -7.41 5.56 -1.71
CA HIS A 90 -7.46 6.90 -2.29
C HIS A 90 -7.18 6.91 -3.80
N SER A 91 -6.78 5.79 -4.39
CA SER A 91 -6.42 5.69 -5.80
C SER A 91 -7.61 5.24 -6.64
N ASN A 92 -7.79 5.86 -7.80
CA ASN A 92 -8.80 5.45 -8.79
C ASN A 92 -8.39 4.21 -9.60
N LYS A 93 -7.18 3.69 -9.38
CA LYS A 93 -6.65 2.54 -10.12
C LYS A 93 -7.23 1.20 -9.65
N PHE A 94 -7.77 1.14 -8.43
CA PHE A 94 -8.29 -0.09 -7.87
C PHE A 94 -9.80 -0.13 -8.02
N VAL A 95 -10.27 -1.07 -8.83
CA VAL A 95 -11.69 -1.25 -9.12
C VAL A 95 -12.19 -2.45 -8.33
N ARG A 96 -13.32 -2.26 -7.65
CA ARG A 96 -14.09 -3.37 -7.09
C ARG A 96 -15.04 -3.84 -8.18
N ASP A 97 -15.11 -5.15 -8.41
CA ASP A 97 -16.20 -5.68 -9.23
C ASP A 97 -17.52 -5.24 -8.58
N ASN A 98 -18.50 -4.85 -9.41
CA ASN A 98 -19.83 -4.49 -8.91
C ASN A 98 -20.35 -5.67 -8.10
N ASP A 99 -20.89 -5.40 -6.90
CA ASP A 99 -21.48 -6.39 -6.00
C ASP A 99 -22.23 -7.49 -6.77
N ASP A 100 -21.67 -8.71 -6.80
CA ASP A 100 -22.43 -9.94 -7.01
C ASP A 100 -23.26 -10.23 -5.75
N GLY A 101 -24.13 -9.30 -5.34
CA GLY A 101 -24.81 -9.44 -4.05
C GLY A 101 -25.81 -8.39 -3.59
N ASP A 102 -26.20 -7.37 -4.37
CA ASP A 102 -27.36 -6.54 -4.01
C ASP A 102 -28.62 -6.98 -4.80
N PRO A 103 -29.51 -7.81 -4.22
CA PRO A 103 -30.77 -8.18 -4.85
C PRO A 103 -31.79 -7.02 -4.91
N ASN A 104 -31.47 -5.84 -4.36
CA ASN A 104 -32.41 -4.73 -4.18
C ASN A 104 -32.08 -3.48 -5.02
N ARG A 105 -31.55 -3.65 -6.24
CA ARG A 105 -31.72 -2.60 -7.27
C ARG A 105 -33.16 -2.60 -7.78
N SER A 106 -34.03 -1.90 -7.06
CA SER A 106 -35.27 -1.37 -7.61
C SER A 106 -34.91 -0.41 -8.76
N GLY A 107 -35.10 -0.87 -9.99
CA GLY A 107 -34.93 -0.05 -11.19
C GLY A 107 -35.95 1.09 -11.26
N PRO A 108 -35.70 2.11 -12.09
CA PRO A 108 -36.69 3.15 -12.42
C PRO A 108 -37.86 2.59 -13.24
#